data_AF-A0A0B6ZSI2-F1
#
_entry.id   AF-A0A0B6ZSI2-F1
#
_cell.length_a   1.000
_cell.length_b   1.000
_cell.length_c   1.000
_cell.angle_alpha   90.00
_cell.angle_beta   90.00
_cell.angle_gamma   90.00
#
_symmetry.space_group_name_H-M   'P 1'
#
loop_
_entity.id
_entity.type
_entity.pdbx_description
1 polymer ?
#
loop_
_entity_poly.entity_id
_entity_poly.type
_entity_poly.pdbx_seq_one_letter_code
_entity_poly.pdbx_strand_id
1 'polypeptide(L)'
;LDTHRRIITNHVIHFCGTMVRIGVIGAGAIGLSSAISVQKLVPGAKVTIIADQFGSDTTSSGAGGLFRPYLGHFTGMDEEMVK
;
A
#
# COMPACT_ATOMS: atom_id res chain seq x y z
N LEU A 1 8.48 -9.81 30.30
CA LEU A 1 9.33 -8.78 29.66
C LEU A 1 8.63 -8.47 28.33
N ASP A 2 7.68 -7.56 28.22
CA ASP A 2 7.72 -6.18 28.69
C ASP A 2 6.33 -5.67 29.12
N THR A 3 6.35 -4.58 29.86
CA THR A 3 5.42 -4.17 30.91
C THR A 3 4.54 -3.00 30.45
N HIS A 4 3.42 -2.79 31.16
CA HIS A 4 2.66 -1.55 31.35
C HIS A 4 1.28 -1.41 30.70
N ARG A 5 0.27 -1.80 31.49
CA ARG A 5 -0.97 -1.02 31.66
C ARG A 5 -0.62 0.37 32.20
N ARG A 6 -1.21 1.43 31.64
CA ARG A 6 -1.58 2.62 32.42
C ARG A 6 -2.82 3.33 31.88
N ILE A 7 -3.44 3.99 32.83
CA ILE A 7 -4.82 4.46 32.94
C ILE A 7 -5.07 5.72 32.09
N ILE A 8 -6.31 5.78 31.60
CA ILE A 8 -7.04 6.89 30.97
C ILE A 8 -6.65 8.32 31.40
N THR A 9 -6.24 9.15 30.43
CA THR A 9 -6.65 10.56 30.26
C THR A 9 -6.45 10.95 28.78
N ASN A 10 -7.49 11.49 28.13
CA ASN A 10 -7.59 11.88 26.70
C ASN A 10 -7.21 10.77 25.70
N HIS A 11 -8.22 9.94 25.35
CA HIS A 11 -8.13 8.70 24.56
C HIS A 11 -7.22 8.74 23.31
N VAL A 12 -5.98 8.27 23.46
CA VAL A 12 -5.35 7.40 22.45
C VAL A 12 -5.28 6.01 23.05
N ILE A 13 -6.18 5.15 22.57
CA ILE A 13 -6.22 3.73 22.89
C ILE A 13 -5.07 3.06 22.13
N HIS A 14 -3.98 2.75 22.82
CA HIS A 14 -2.92 1.93 22.25
C HIS A 14 -3.35 0.47 22.35
N PHE A 15 -3.82 -0.07 21.23
CA PHE A 15 -4.27 -1.46 21.12
C PHE A 15 -3.04 -2.39 21.19
N CYS A 16 -2.90 -3.11 22.29
CA CYS A 16 -2.03 -4.28 22.38
C CYS A 16 -2.74 -5.44 21.67
N GLY A 17 -2.76 -5.40 20.34
CA GLY A 17 -3.15 -6.51 19.48
C GLY A 17 -1.92 -7.29 19.05
N THR A 18 -2.05 -8.60 18.88
CA THR A 18 -1.02 -9.47 18.30
C THR A 18 -0.45 -8.82 17.02
N MET A 19 0.88 -8.68 16.93
CA MET A 19 1.56 -8.13 15.75
C MET A 19 1.07 -8.83 14.48
N VAL A 20 0.41 -8.08 13.59
CA VAL A 20 -0.13 -8.61 12.33
C VAL A 20 0.98 -8.67 11.30
N ARG A 21 1.27 -9.85 10.76
CA ARG A 21 2.30 -10.03 9.72
C ARG A 21 1.65 -10.07 8.36
N ILE A 22 2.10 -9.23 7.45
CA ILE A 22 1.48 -9.08 6.13
C ILE A 22 2.56 -9.24 5.06
N GLY A 23 2.34 -10.16 4.13
CA GLY A 23 3.17 -10.31 2.94
C GLY A 23 2.58 -9.54 1.77
N VAL A 24 3.41 -8.77 1.07
CA VAL A 24 3.05 -8.13 -0.21
C VAL A 24 3.92 -8.72 -1.30
N ILE A 25 3.28 -9.28 -2.34
CA ILE A 25 3.98 -9.85 -3.48
C ILE A 25 4.14 -8.80 -4.57
N GLY A 26 5.37 -8.56 -5.00
CA GLY A 26 5.74 -7.58 -6.01
C GLY A 26 6.28 -6.27 -5.41
N ALA A 27 7.45 -5.83 -5.92
CA ALA A 27 8.13 -4.61 -5.49
C ALA A 27 8.02 -3.45 -6.49
N GLY A 28 7.05 -3.55 -7.43
CA GLY A 28 6.73 -2.43 -8.31
C GLY A 28 5.92 -1.33 -7.61
N ALA A 29 5.65 -0.24 -8.32
CA ALA A 29 4.95 0.94 -7.79
C ALA A 29 3.65 0.61 -7.03
N ILE A 30 2.84 -0.34 -7.52
CA ILE A 30 1.59 -0.74 -6.87
C ILE A 30 1.82 -1.59 -5.61
N GLY A 31 2.79 -2.51 -5.64
CA GLY A 31 3.11 -3.34 -4.48
C GLY A 31 3.66 -2.50 -3.32
N LEU A 32 4.60 -1.60 -3.60
CA LEU A 32 5.18 -0.71 -2.57
C LEU A 32 4.16 0.28 -2.01
N SER A 33 3.33 0.90 -2.86
CA SER A 33 2.28 1.82 -2.40
C SER A 33 1.22 1.11 -1.55
N SER A 34 0.87 -0.13 -1.90
CA SER A 34 -0.03 -0.97 -1.11
C SER A 34 0.59 -1.34 0.25
N ALA A 35 1.87 -1.74 0.27
CA ALA A 35 2.60 -2.04 1.50
C ALA A 35 2.63 -0.85 2.47
N ILE A 36 2.90 0.35 1.96
CA ILE A 36 2.88 1.59 2.76
C ILE A 36 1.48 1.89 3.27
N SER A 37 0.46 1.76 2.43
CA SER A 37 -0.93 2.03 2.81
C SER A 37 -1.37 1.09 3.93
N VAL A 38 -1.09 -0.19 3.80
CA VAL A 38 -1.37 -1.20 4.83
C VAL A 38 -0.61 -0.90 6.12
N GLN A 39 0.69 -0.59 6.03
CA GLN A 39 1.52 -0.27 7.20
C GLN A 39 0.99 0.94 7.99
N LYS A 40 0.35 1.91 7.32
CA LYS A 40 -0.27 3.09 7.93
C LYS A 40 -1.65 2.81 8.53
N LEU A 41 -2.44 1.95 7.87
CA LEU A 41 -3.83 1.69 8.26
C LEU A 41 -3.98 0.60 9.32
N VAL A 42 -3.00 -0.29 9.45
CA VAL A 42 -3.06 -1.43 10.39
C VAL A 42 -2.09 -1.21 11.55
N PRO A 43 -2.58 -0.85 12.76
CA PRO A 43 -1.74 -0.69 13.94
C PRO A 43 -0.94 -1.96 14.24
N GLY A 44 0.36 -1.82 14.48
CA GLY A 44 1.24 -2.94 14.79
C GLY A 44 1.49 -3.91 13.63
N ALA A 45 1.18 -3.54 12.39
CA ALA A 45 1.52 -4.36 11.23
C ALA A 45 3.04 -4.46 11.04
N LYS A 46 3.49 -5.66 10.66
CA LYS A 46 4.82 -5.93 10.14
C LYS A 46 4.69 -6.38 8.69
N VAL A 47 4.95 -5.47 7.76
CA VAL A 47 4.84 -5.74 6.33
C VAL A 47 6.17 -6.29 5.80
N THR A 48 6.11 -7.36 4.99
CA THR A 48 7.25 -7.95 4.28
C THR A 48 6.97 -7.93 2.79
N ILE A 49 7.87 -7.33 2.00
CA ILE A 49 7.82 -7.38 0.54
C ILE A 49 8.51 -8.66 0.07
N ILE A 50 7.90 -9.39 -0.85
CA ILE A 50 8.49 -10.54 -1.53
C ILE A 50 8.40 -10.29 -3.02
N ALA A 51 9.52 -10.29 -3.72
CA ALA A 51 9.56 -10.10 -5.16
C ALA A 51 10.79 -10.79 -5.76
N ASP A 52 10.68 -11.15 -7.03
CA ASP A 52 11.80 -11.63 -7.84
C ASP A 52 12.79 -10.50 -8.15
N GLN A 53 12.27 -9.31 -8.46
CA GLN A 53 13.04 -8.13 -8.84
C GLN A 53 12.63 -6.90 -8.01
N PHE A 54 13.58 -6.00 -7.78
CA PHE A 54 13.41 -4.77 -6.99
C PHE A 54 14.02 -3.57 -7.75
N GLY A 55 13.62 -2.36 -7.37
CA GLY A 55 14.23 -1.14 -7.90
C GLY A 55 14.09 -0.98 -9.42
N SER A 56 15.22 -0.80 -10.10
CA SER A 56 15.29 -0.56 -11.55
C SER A 56 14.76 -1.72 -12.39
N ASP A 57 14.76 -2.93 -11.84
CA ASP A 57 14.43 -4.16 -12.57
C ASP A 57 12.91 -4.42 -12.57
N THR A 58 12.13 -3.51 -11.98
CA THR A 58 10.67 -3.59 -12.03
C THR A 58 10.13 -2.94 -13.31
N THR A 59 9.04 -3.48 -13.87
CA THR A 59 8.34 -2.86 -15.01
C THR A 59 7.93 -1.41 -14.71
N SER A 60 7.62 -1.09 -13.45
CA SER A 60 7.30 0.28 -13.04
C SER A 60 8.45 1.26 -13.20
N SER A 61 9.71 0.82 -13.11
CA SER A 61 10.87 1.69 -13.36
C SER A 61 10.99 2.07 -14.84
N GLY A 62 10.65 1.15 -15.74
CA GLY A 62 10.66 1.37 -17.20
C GLY A 62 9.39 2.03 -17.76
N ALA A 63 8.36 2.27 -16.94
CA ALA A 63 7.05 2.71 -17.40
C ALA A 63 6.97 4.20 -17.83
N GLY A 64 8.05 4.97 -17.66
CA GLY A 64 8.11 6.39 -18.05
C GLY A 64 7.24 7.35 -17.21
N GLY A 65 6.48 6.85 -16.24
CA GLY A 65 5.71 7.66 -15.28
C GLY A 65 4.50 8.38 -15.87
N LEU A 66 4.06 8.03 -17.08
CA LEU A 66 2.90 8.66 -17.71
C LEU A 66 1.60 8.13 -17.09
N PHE A 67 0.92 8.99 -16.33
CA PHE A 67 -0.41 8.68 -15.80
C PHE A 67 -1.49 9.10 -16.82
N ARG A 68 -1.97 8.13 -17.61
CA ARG A 68 -3.17 8.30 -18.45
C ARG A 68 -4.22 7.28 -18.04
N PRO A 69 -5.33 7.71 -17.40
CA PRO A 69 -6.45 6.81 -17.16
C PRO A 69 -7.01 6.32 -18.51
N TYR A 70 -7.21 5.00 -18.64
CA TYR A 70 -7.80 4.43 -19.85
C TYR A 70 -9.29 4.77 -19.88
N LEU A 71 -9.66 5.73 -20.72
CA LEU A 71 -11.00 6.29 -20.78
C LEU A 71 -12.04 5.35 -21.42
N GLY A 72 -11.61 4.34 -22.19
CA GLY A 72 -12.48 3.42 -22.93
C GLY A 72 -13.30 2.43 -22.09
N HIS A 73 -13.19 2.45 -20.76
CA HIS A 73 -13.93 1.57 -19.84
C HIS A 73 -14.79 2.34 -18.81
N PHE A 74 -14.85 3.68 -18.88
CA PHE A 74 -15.75 4.46 -18.04
C PHE A 74 -17.09 4.64 -18.78
N THR A 75 -18.16 4.11 -18.21
CA THR A 75 -19.52 4.28 -18.74
C THR A 75 -19.89 5.76 -18.75
N GLY A 76 -20.12 6.33 -19.94
CA GLY A 76 -20.61 7.71 -20.12
C GLY A 76 -19.68 8.68 -20.87
N MET A 77 -18.60 8.20 -21.49
CA MET A 77 -17.77 9.03 -22.36
C MET A 77 -17.79 8.47 -23.78
N ASP A 78 -18.40 9.21 -24.71
CA ASP A 78 -18.41 8.84 -26.13
C ASP A 78 -16.98 8.86 -26.69
N GLU A 79 -16.66 7.85 -27.52
CA GLU A 79 -15.34 7.62 -28.13
C GLU A 79 -14.78 8.83 -28.90
N GLU A 80 -15.62 9.82 -29.20
CA GLU A 80 -15.26 11.05 -29.90
C GLU A 80 -14.39 11.99 -29.06
N MET A 81 -14.50 11.98 -27.72
CA MET A 81 -13.66 12.82 -26.85
C MET A 81 -12.24 12.29 -26.62
N VAL A 82 -11.92 11.12 -27.19
CA VAL A 82 -10.62 10.43 -27.01
C VAL A 82 -9.73 10.54 -28.26
N LYS A 83 -10.22 11.15 -29.35
CA LYS A 83 -9.43 11.50 -30.54
C LYS A 83 -8.75 12.86 -30.38
#